data_AF-A0A6A6QXB8-F1
#
_entry.id   AF-A0A6A6QXB8-F1
#
_cell.length_a   1.000
_cell.length_b   1.000
_cell.length_c   1.000
_cell.angle_alpha   90.00
_cell.angle_beta   90.00
_cell.angle_gamma   90.00
#
_symmetry.space_group_name_H-M   'P 1'
#
loop_
_entity.id
_entity.type
_entity.pdbx_description
1 polymer ?
#
loop_
_entity_poly.entity_id
_entity_poly.type
_entity_poly.pdbx_seq_one_letter_code
_entity_poly.pdbx_strand_id
1 'polypeptide(L)'
;MADHHDELQPEQTAGFKVGESKTIDEYHKLDQNDESLKKWKESLGLGAGKDISNPNDPRKCIIISLGLEVEGRPDIIIDLKAPGAIEALKDKPFSIKEGADFRMKAIFQVQHQILSGMKYLQVVKRKGITVNKLQEMIVC
;
A
#
# COMPACT_ATOMS: atom_id res chain seq x y z
N MET A 1 29.01 -0.66 6.26
CA MET A 1 28.08 0.00 5.33
C MET A 1 26.73 -0.66 5.56
N ALA A 2 25.74 0.07 6.07
CA ALA A 2 24.43 -0.52 6.37
C ALA A 2 23.75 -0.88 5.04
N ASP A 3 23.37 -2.15 4.91
CA ASP A 3 22.70 -2.69 3.74
C ASP A 3 21.37 -1.96 3.54
N HIS A 4 21.04 -1.56 2.30
CA HIS A 4 19.80 -0.83 1.99
C HIS A 4 18.53 -1.55 2.48
N HIS A 5 18.61 -2.86 2.72
CA HIS A 5 17.52 -3.68 3.23
C HIS A 5 17.13 -3.40 4.69
N ASP A 6 18.06 -2.97 5.53
CA ASP A 6 17.82 -2.82 6.97
C ASP A 6 16.94 -1.59 7.27
N GLU A 7 17.09 -0.54 6.47
CA GLU A 7 16.39 0.74 6.70
C GLU A 7 14.94 0.75 6.20
N LEU A 8 14.60 -0.12 5.24
CA LEU A 8 13.24 -0.31 4.71
C LEU A 8 12.42 -1.34 5.52
N GLN A 9 12.83 -1.63 6.76
CA GLN A 9 12.02 -2.44 7.66
C GLN A 9 10.99 -1.58 8.41
N PRO A 10 9.75 -2.08 8.55
CA PRO A 10 8.74 -1.43 9.37
C PRO A 10 9.17 -1.43 10.84
N GLU A 11 9.05 -0.29 11.49
CA GLU A 11 9.17 -0.21 12.94
C GLU A 11 8.05 -1.03 13.58
N GLN A 12 8.45 -1.87 14.54
CA GLN A 12 7.51 -2.65 15.32
C GLN A 12 6.83 -1.72 16.31
N THR A 13 5.52 -1.52 16.13
CA THR A 13 4.71 -0.79 17.11
C THR A 13 4.59 -1.65 18.36
N ALA A 14 5.11 -1.16 19.50
CA ALA A 14 5.06 -1.88 20.77
C ALA A 14 3.60 -2.26 21.11
N GLY A 15 3.32 -3.57 21.18
CA GLY A 15 2.00 -4.11 21.50
C GLY A 15 1.08 -4.43 20.32
N PHE A 16 1.41 -4.06 19.08
CA PHE A 16 0.61 -4.44 17.91
C PHE A 16 0.98 -5.85 17.44
N LYS A 17 0.05 -6.80 17.60
CA LYS A 17 0.16 -8.14 17.02
C LYS A 17 -0.72 -8.21 15.79
N VAL A 18 -0.11 -8.47 14.63
CA VAL A 18 -0.84 -8.85 13.42
C VAL A 18 -1.68 -10.08 13.77
N GLY A 19 -3.00 -9.97 13.56
CA GLY A 19 -3.92 -11.08 13.73
C GLY A 19 -3.65 -12.20 12.73
N GLU A 20 -4.22 -13.37 12.98
CA GLU A 20 -4.10 -14.51 12.05
C GLU A 20 -4.71 -14.12 10.70
N SER A 21 -3.96 -14.36 9.62
CA SER A 21 -4.44 -14.15 8.27
C SER A 21 -5.52 -15.20 7.97
N LYS A 22 -6.76 -14.76 7.78
CA LYS A 22 -7.88 -15.60 7.37
C LYS A 22 -8.30 -15.26 5.95
N THR A 23 -8.71 -16.29 5.20
CA THR A 23 -9.23 -16.10 3.84
C THR A 23 -10.65 -15.54 3.86
N ILE A 24 -11.08 -14.92 2.76
CA ILE A 24 -12.46 -14.41 2.61
C ILE A 24 -13.46 -15.56 2.82
N ASP A 25 -13.17 -16.74 2.27
CA ASP A 25 -13.95 -17.97 2.44
C ASP A 25 -14.11 -18.39 3.92
N GLU A 26 -13.04 -18.29 4.72
CA GLU A 26 -13.11 -18.55 6.15
C GLU A 26 -13.95 -17.51 6.89
N TYR A 27 -13.85 -16.23 6.52
CA TYR A 27 -14.70 -15.18 7.08
C TYR A 27 -16.19 -15.41 6.77
N HIS A 28 -16.52 -15.97 5.61
CA HIS A 28 -17.89 -16.35 5.27
C HIS A 28 -18.38 -17.59 6.02
N LYS A 29 -17.49 -18.52 6.38
CA LYS A 29 -17.83 -19.74 7.13
C LYS A 29 -17.94 -19.49 8.63
N LEU A 30 -17.14 -18.56 9.15
CA LEU A 30 -17.26 -18.05 10.51
C LEU A 30 -18.63 -17.35 10.65
N ASP A 31 -19.38 -17.68 11.69
CA ASP A 31 -20.62 -17.00 12.07
C ASP A 31 -21.78 -17.10 11.07
N GLN A 32 -21.84 -18.18 10.29
CA GLN A 32 -22.95 -18.43 9.35
C GLN A 32 -24.33 -18.51 10.00
N ASN A 33 -24.41 -18.69 11.31
CA ASN A 33 -25.68 -18.79 12.03
C ASN A 33 -26.13 -17.44 12.61
N ASP A 34 -25.35 -16.37 12.46
CA ASP A 34 -25.64 -15.05 13.00
C ASP A 34 -25.99 -14.05 11.88
N GLU A 35 -27.28 -13.71 11.79
CA GLU A 35 -27.82 -12.73 10.84
C GLU A 35 -27.20 -11.32 10.99
N SER A 36 -26.81 -10.93 12.21
CA SER A 36 -26.23 -9.61 12.46
C SER A 36 -24.78 -9.53 11.95
N LEU A 37 -24.00 -10.58 12.18
CA LEU A 37 -22.62 -10.67 11.69
C LEU A 37 -22.57 -10.83 10.16
N LYS A 38 -23.54 -11.51 9.54
CA LYS A 38 -23.66 -11.56 8.08
C LYS A 38 -23.85 -10.17 7.48
N LYS A 39 -24.85 -9.42 7.97
CA LYS A 39 -25.13 -8.05 7.47
C LYS A 39 -23.95 -7.11 7.67
N TRP A 40 -23.24 -7.26 8.79
CA TRP A 40 -22.02 -6.51 9.05
C TRP A 40 -20.90 -6.87 8.05
N LYS A 41 -20.64 -8.16 7.78
CA LYS A 41 -19.67 -8.61 6.77
C LYS A 41 -20.04 -8.15 5.35
N GLU A 42 -21.32 -8.17 5.01
CA GLU A 42 -21.83 -7.63 3.75
C GLU A 42 -21.57 -6.12 3.63
N SER A 43 -21.79 -5.35 4.70
CA SER A 43 -21.48 -3.92 4.74
C SER A 43 -19.98 -3.61 4.58
N LEU A 44 -19.10 -4.55 4.95
CA LEU A 44 -17.65 -4.44 4.77
C LEU A 44 -17.19 -4.86 3.38
N GLY A 45 -18.10 -5.27 2.48
CA GLY A 45 -17.75 -5.78 1.16
C GLY A 45 -17.23 -7.23 1.18
N LEU A 46 -17.29 -7.91 2.33
CA LEU A 46 -17.00 -9.34 2.50
C LEU A 46 -18.27 -10.18 2.30
N GLY A 47 -19.18 -9.74 1.44
CA GLY A 47 -20.48 -10.37 1.16
C GLY A 47 -20.49 -11.03 -0.22
N ALA A 48 -21.69 -11.29 -0.75
CA ALA A 48 -21.94 -11.89 -2.07
C ALA A 48 -21.56 -10.98 -3.27
N GLY A 49 -20.53 -10.16 -3.13
CA GLY A 49 -19.95 -9.37 -4.21
C GLY A 49 -19.30 -10.30 -5.22
N LYS A 50 -19.51 -10.04 -6.51
CA LYS A 50 -18.79 -10.71 -7.58
C LYS A 50 -17.32 -10.35 -7.43
N ASP A 51 -16.45 -11.34 -7.31
CA ASP A 51 -15.00 -11.12 -7.27
C ASP A 51 -14.59 -10.32 -8.51
N ILE A 52 -14.16 -9.08 -8.30
CA ILE A 52 -13.65 -8.19 -9.35
C ILE A 52 -12.17 -8.44 -9.63
N SER A 53 -11.57 -9.42 -8.94
CA SER A 53 -10.18 -9.80 -9.11
C SER A 53 -9.98 -10.51 -10.44
N ASN A 54 -8.81 -10.32 -11.03
CA ASN A 54 -8.41 -11.05 -12.21
C ASN A 54 -7.92 -12.45 -11.79
N PRO A 55 -8.61 -13.54 -12.17
CA PRO A 55 -8.21 -14.90 -11.79
C PRO A 55 -6.85 -15.31 -12.37
N ASN A 56 -6.35 -14.61 -13.39
CA ASN A 56 -5.04 -14.87 -14.00
C ASN A 56 -3.88 -14.10 -13.35
N ASP A 57 -4.15 -13.15 -12.45
CA ASP A 57 -3.10 -12.40 -11.76
C ASP A 57 -2.99 -12.87 -10.31
N PRO A 58 -1.92 -13.58 -9.91
CA PRO A 58 -1.77 -14.09 -8.55
C PRO A 58 -1.47 -13.00 -7.49
N ARG A 59 -1.29 -11.74 -7.90
CA ARG A 59 -0.93 -10.64 -6.99
C ARG A 59 -2.14 -10.23 -6.15
N LYS A 60 -1.96 -10.28 -4.83
CA LYS A 60 -2.94 -9.84 -3.81
C LYS A 60 -3.08 -8.32 -3.73
N CYS A 61 -2.00 -7.60 -4.04
CA CYS A 61 -1.96 -6.15 -4.10
C CYS A 61 -1.20 -5.74 -5.35
N ILE A 62 -1.79 -4.87 -6.16
CA ILE A 62 -1.16 -4.29 -7.33
C ILE A 62 -1.08 -2.79 -7.11
N ILE A 63 0.14 -2.27 -6.98
CA ILE A 63 0.37 -0.83 -6.97
C ILE A 63 0.22 -0.33 -8.40
N ILE A 64 -0.78 0.52 -8.64
CA ILE A 64 -1.10 1.08 -9.95
C ILE A 64 -0.23 2.29 -10.21
N SER A 65 -0.24 3.26 -9.29
CA SER A 65 0.52 4.48 -9.45
C SER A 65 0.85 5.14 -8.12
N LEU A 66 1.96 5.86 -8.09
CA LEU A 66 2.34 6.74 -6.99
C LEU A 66 2.40 8.17 -7.53
N GLY A 67 1.59 9.05 -6.96
CA GLY A 67 1.52 10.47 -7.27
C GLY A 67 2.16 11.30 -6.17
N LEU A 68 2.92 12.30 -6.57
CA LEU A 68 3.34 13.40 -5.72
C LEU A 68 2.61 14.66 -6.18
N GLU A 69 1.60 15.06 -5.43
CA GLU A 69 0.86 16.30 -5.64
C GLU A 69 1.62 17.42 -4.91
N VAL A 70 2.04 18.47 -5.62
CA VAL A 70 2.81 19.57 -5.04
C VAL A 70 2.08 20.88 -5.33
N GLU A 71 1.84 21.69 -4.30
CA GLU A 71 1.15 22.96 -4.50
C GLU A 71 1.97 23.90 -5.40
N GLY A 72 1.35 24.39 -6.48
CA GLY A 72 1.97 25.31 -7.43
C GLY A 72 2.81 24.66 -8.55
N ARG A 73 2.75 23.34 -8.74
CA ARG A 73 3.33 22.63 -9.90
C ARG A 73 2.39 21.53 -10.41
N PRO A 74 2.57 21.03 -11.65
CA PRO A 74 1.86 19.85 -12.11
C PRO A 74 2.28 18.62 -11.29
N ASP A 75 1.29 17.78 -10.96
CA ASP A 75 1.49 16.55 -10.19
C ASP A 75 2.44 15.59 -10.90
N ILE A 76 3.32 14.96 -10.13
CA ILE A 76 4.22 13.94 -10.63
C ILE A 76 3.58 12.59 -10.39
N ILE A 77 2.96 12.02 -11.43
CA ILE A 77 2.32 10.71 -11.36
C ILE A 77 3.25 9.67 -11.99
N ILE A 78 3.55 8.64 -11.22
CA ILE A 78 4.36 7.51 -11.63
C ILE A 78 3.43 6.32 -11.82
N ASP A 79 3.24 5.92 -13.07
CA ASP A 79 2.53 4.68 -13.39
C ASP A 79 3.47 3.49 -13.17
N LEU A 80 3.12 2.62 -12.23
CA LEU A 80 3.89 1.42 -11.88
C LEU A 80 3.37 0.16 -12.58
N LYS A 81 2.30 0.25 -13.38
CA LYS A 81 1.85 -0.86 -14.23
C LYS A 81 2.72 -1.04 -15.46
N ALA A 82 3.32 0.04 -15.96
CA ALA A 82 4.13 0.01 -17.18
C ALA A 82 5.47 -0.75 -16.94
N PRO A 83 5.85 -1.68 -17.83
CA PRO A 83 7.18 -2.29 -17.77
C PRO A 83 8.26 -1.22 -17.93
N GLY A 84 9.27 -1.23 -17.06
CA GLY A 84 10.35 -0.24 -17.05
C GLY A 84 10.07 1.03 -16.24
N ALA A 85 8.92 1.16 -15.57
CA ALA A 85 8.63 2.32 -14.72
C ALA A 85 9.67 2.55 -13.60
N ILE A 86 10.19 1.47 -13.03
CA ILE A 86 11.23 1.51 -11.98
C ILE A 86 12.56 2.02 -12.53
N GLU A 87 12.88 1.71 -13.80
CA GLU A 87 14.10 2.17 -14.46
C GLU A 87 13.96 3.64 -14.82
N ALA A 88 12.82 4.03 -15.41
CA ALA A 88 12.50 5.42 -15.71
C ALA A 88 12.55 6.32 -14.47
N LEU A 89 12.18 5.81 -13.29
CA LEU A 89 12.30 6.51 -12.01
C LEU A 89 13.75 6.79 -11.60
N LYS A 90 14.67 5.86 -11.91
CA LYS A 90 16.10 6.05 -11.62
C LYS A 90 16.70 7.09 -12.57
N ASP A 91 16.28 7.06 -13.84
CA ASP A 91 16.78 7.98 -14.86
C ASP A 91 16.18 9.38 -14.79
N LYS A 92 14.93 9.51 -14.30
CA LYS A 92 14.21 10.80 -14.20
C LYS A 92 13.95 11.16 -12.73
N PRO A 93 14.93 11.76 -12.04
CA PRO A 93 14.70 12.28 -10.70
C PRO A 93 13.68 13.43 -10.75
N PHE A 94 12.75 13.43 -9.80
CA PHE A 94 11.81 14.53 -9.63
C PHE A 94 12.43 15.66 -8.80
N SER A 95 12.09 16.90 -9.15
CA SER A 95 12.55 18.11 -8.45
C SER A 95 11.46 18.66 -7.56
N ILE A 96 11.58 18.45 -6.26
CA ILE A 96 10.72 19.07 -5.23
C ILE A 96 11.36 20.39 -4.80
N LYS A 97 10.57 21.46 -4.78
CA LYS A 97 11.02 22.74 -4.24
C LYS A 97 11.08 22.64 -2.72
N GLU A 98 12.18 23.12 -2.14
CA GLU A 98 12.31 23.18 -0.68
C GLU A 98 11.21 24.06 -0.07
N GLY A 99 10.57 23.57 0.99
CA GLY A 99 9.46 24.25 1.67
C GLY A 99 8.12 24.19 0.94
N ALA A 100 7.98 23.40 -0.13
CA ALA A 100 6.69 23.17 -0.76
C ALA A 100 5.88 22.09 -0.01
N ASP A 101 4.60 22.36 0.23
CA ASP A 101 3.65 21.38 0.69
C ASP A 101 3.41 20.34 -0.41
N PHE A 102 3.62 19.06 -0.07
CA PHE A 102 3.39 17.95 -0.96
C PHE A 102 2.48 16.91 -0.31
N ARG A 103 1.68 16.24 -1.13
CA ARG A 103 0.84 15.12 -0.75
C ARG A 103 1.22 13.90 -1.58
N MET A 104 1.39 12.78 -0.90
CA MET A 104 1.58 11.49 -1.55
C MET A 104 0.23 10.86 -1.83
N LYS A 105 0.04 10.34 -3.04
CA LYS A 105 -1.16 9.63 -3.47
C LYS A 105 -0.80 8.27 -4.03
N ALA A 106 -1.14 7.21 -3.32
CA ALA A 106 -0.99 5.86 -3.82
C ALA A 106 -2.32 5.37 -4.41
N ILE A 107 -2.30 4.88 -5.64
CA ILE A 107 -3.41 4.14 -6.23
C ILE A 107 -2.97 2.68 -6.28
N PHE A 108 -3.75 1.81 -5.65
CA PHE A 108 -3.51 0.38 -5.62
C PHE A 108 -4.83 -0.37 -5.79
N GLN A 109 -4.71 -1.60 -6.25
CA GLN A 109 -5.83 -2.52 -6.40
C GLN A 109 -5.57 -3.73 -5.52
N VAL A 110 -6.55 -4.04 -4.67
CA VAL A 110 -6.55 -5.24 -3.83
C VAL A 110 -7.31 -6.35 -4.57
N GLN A 111 -6.76 -7.57 -4.52
CA GLN A 111 -7.33 -8.74 -5.19
C GLN A 111 -7.23 -9.97 -4.29
N HIS A 112 -8.13 -10.93 -4.52
CA HIS A 112 -8.14 -12.29 -3.96
C HIS A 112 -8.27 -12.41 -2.43
N GLN A 113 -7.91 -11.39 -1.66
CA GLN A 113 -7.99 -11.40 -0.20
C GLN A 113 -8.10 -10.00 0.40
N ILE A 114 -8.39 -9.98 1.70
CA ILE A 114 -8.25 -8.79 2.53
C ILE A 114 -6.75 -8.53 2.77
N LEU A 115 -6.34 -7.26 2.66
CA LEU A 115 -5.03 -6.82 3.11
C LEU A 115 -5.20 -6.15 4.46
N SER A 116 -4.41 -6.58 5.44
CA SER A 116 -4.35 -5.96 6.75
C SER A 116 -2.93 -5.46 7.02
N GLY A 117 -2.83 -4.32 7.71
CA GLY A 117 -1.55 -3.73 8.10
C GLY A 117 -0.62 -3.32 6.95
N MET A 118 -1.16 -2.83 5.83
CA MET A 118 -0.33 -2.31 4.75
C MET A 118 0.34 -1.00 5.18
N LYS A 119 1.67 -0.99 5.17
CA LYS A 119 2.49 0.18 5.54
C LYS A 119 3.27 0.70 4.34
N TYR A 120 3.35 2.02 4.24
CA TYR A 120 4.24 2.73 3.33
C TYR A 120 5.49 3.17 4.07
N LEU A 121 6.65 2.82 3.52
CA LEU A 121 7.97 3.13 4.06
C LEU A 121 8.74 3.93 3.01
N GLN A 122 9.18 5.12 3.38
CA GLN A 122 9.99 5.97 2.53
C GLN A 122 11.27 6.35 3.26
N VAL A 123 12.39 6.17 2.58
CA VAL A 123 13.71 6.57 3.07
C VAL A 123 14.32 7.54 2.07
N VAL A 124 14.66 8.75 2.54
CA VAL A 124 15.34 9.77 1.75
C VAL A 124 16.81 9.79 2.14
N LYS A 125 17.70 9.64 1.15
CA LYS A 125 19.15 9.65 1.35
C LYS A 125 19.79 10.83 0.60
N ARG A 126 20.74 11.50 1.24
CA ARG A 126 21.58 12.55 0.65
C ARG A 126 23.04 12.13 0.75
N LYS A 127 23.73 12.01 -0.40
CA LYS A 127 25.13 11.54 -0.49
C LYS A 127 25.37 10.21 0.25
N GLY A 128 24.42 9.28 0.19
CA GLY A 128 24.51 7.98 0.86
C GLY A 128 24.15 7.99 2.36
N ILE A 129 23.87 9.16 2.95
CA ILE A 129 23.44 9.30 4.35
C ILE A 129 21.92 9.44 4.38
N THR A 130 21.25 8.66 5.22
CA THR A 130 19.80 8.77 5.43
C THR A 130 19.50 10.07 6.17
N VAL A 131 18.68 10.91 5.54
CA VAL A 131 18.27 12.22 6.08
C VAL A 131 16.83 12.24 6.57
N ASN A 132 16.00 11.31 6.10
CA ASN A 132 14.61 11.20 6.53
C ASN A 132 14.12 9.74 6.34
N LYS A 133 13.35 9.25 7.31
CA LYS A 133 12.56 8.02 7.21
C LYS A 133 11.13 8.35 7.59
N LEU A 134 10.19 7.98 6.73
CA LEU A 134 8.74 8.16 6.92
C LEU A 134 8.05 6.79 6.86
N GLN A 135 7.16 6.54 7.81
CA GLN A 135 6.36 5.32 7.88
C GLN A 135 4.90 5.67 8.12
N GLU A 136 4.03 5.30 7.19
CA GLU A 136 2.59 5.58 7.26
C GLU A 136 1.78 4.28 7.11
N MET A 137 0.72 4.14 7.89
CA MET A 137 -0.23 3.02 7.77
C MET A 137 -1.29 3.38 6.72
N ILE A 138 -1.38 2.62 5.64
CA ILE A 138 -2.34 2.86 4.55
C ILE A 138 -3.62 2.03 4.73
N VAL A 139 -3.49 0.77 5.15
CA VAL A 139 -4.62 -0.15 5.32
C VAL A 139 -4.52 -0.82 6.68
N CYS A 140 -5.60 -0.73 7.46
CA CYS A 140 -5.77 -1.45 8.72
C CYS A 140 -6.26 -2.88 8.48
#